data_AF-A0A392N5F8-F1
#
_entry.id   AF-A0A392N5F8-F1
#
_cell.length_a   1.000
_cell.length_b   1.000
_cell.length_c   1.000
_cell.angle_alpha   90.00
_cell.angle_beta   90.00
_cell.angle_gamma   90.00
#
_symmetry.space_group_name_H-M   'P 1'
#
loop_
_entity.id
_entity.type
_entity.pdbx_description
1 polymer ?
#
loop_
_entity_poly.entity_id
_entity_poly.type
_entity_poly.pdbx_seq_one_letter_code
_entity_poly.pdbx_strand_id
1 'polypeptide(L)'
;MQLQELNDRFTVTNTQLLLSMACLSPIDNFSTFDKTKVMEFAKFYPHEFSPIEVMMLDAQVENYIIDVRSEVEFASLKGINDLSEKLVKTRKHIVYPLVYRLLKLAMILPVATATTERAFSTMKFVKNMLHNRIADEWMNDYLVTCIEKDVFNNIDNELIIQRFHNMKSHNVQL
;
A
#
# COMPACT_ATOMS: atom_id res chain seq x y z
N MET A 1 17.73 -18.27 -7.95
CA MET A 1 18.26 -17.00 -7.42
C MET A 1 17.13 -16.01 -7.08
N GLN A 2 16.21 -15.66 -7.99
CA GLN A 2 15.11 -14.71 -7.72
C GLN A 2 14.12 -15.14 -6.61
N LEU A 3 13.78 -16.43 -6.51
CA LEU A 3 12.89 -16.96 -5.47
C LEU A 3 13.48 -16.89 -4.05
N GLN A 4 14.81 -16.94 -3.94
CA GLN A 4 15.49 -16.91 -2.64
C GLN A 4 15.60 -15.48 -2.12
N GLU A 5 15.88 -14.50 -2.99
CA GLU A 5 15.81 -13.08 -2.63
C GLU A 5 14.38 -12.62 -2.27
N LEU A 6 13.35 -13.21 -2.91
CA LEU A 6 11.96 -12.97 -2.54
C LEU A 6 11.64 -13.49 -1.14
N ASN A 7 12.08 -14.70 -0.81
CA ASN A 7 11.92 -15.30 0.52
C ASN A 7 12.76 -14.61 1.61
N ASP A 8 13.89 -14.00 1.25
CA ASP A 8 14.72 -13.23 2.19
C ASP A 8 14.15 -11.81 2.44
N ARG A 9 13.36 -11.26 1.50
CA ARG A 9 12.74 -9.93 1.61
C ARG A 9 11.32 -9.95 2.18
N PHE A 10 10.55 -10.99 1.91
CA PHE A 10 9.17 -11.10 2.38
C PHE A 10 9.05 -12.16 3.46
N THR A 11 8.48 -11.78 4.60
CA THR A 11 8.06 -12.76 5.61
C THR A 11 7.05 -13.72 4.98
N VAL A 12 6.96 -14.95 5.49
CA VAL A 12 5.95 -15.95 5.08
C VAL A 12 4.56 -15.31 5.01
N THR A 13 4.24 -14.45 5.98
CA THR A 13 3.01 -13.66 6.07
C THR A 13 2.80 -12.72 4.88
N ASN A 14 3.83 -12.00 4.42
CA ASN A 14 3.70 -11.09 3.28
C ASN A 14 3.55 -11.85 1.96
N THR A 15 4.25 -12.98 1.81
CA THR A 15 4.09 -13.86 0.64
C THR A 15 2.68 -14.43 0.60
N GLN A 16 2.14 -14.87 1.74
CA GLN A 16 0.76 -15.35 1.86
C GLN A 16 -0.26 -14.27 1.50
N LEU A 17 -0.04 -13.02 1.94
CA LEU A 17 -0.88 -11.86 1.60
C LEU A 17 -0.90 -11.60 0.08
N LEU A 18 0.26 -11.60 -0.58
CA LEU A 18 0.35 -11.39 -2.02
C LEU A 18 -0.29 -12.53 -2.81
N LEU A 19 -0.11 -13.77 -2.37
CA LEU A 19 -0.74 -14.95 -2.98
C LEU A 19 -2.26 -14.94 -2.82
N SER A 20 -2.76 -14.47 -1.67
CA SER A 20 -4.20 -14.35 -1.44
C SER A 20 -4.81 -13.15 -2.19
N MET A 21 -4.05 -12.08 -2.47
CA MET A 21 -4.49 -11.00 -3.35
C MET A 21 -4.70 -11.45 -4.81
N ALA A 22 -3.89 -12.39 -5.31
CA ALA A 22 -3.91 -12.81 -6.71
C ALA A 22 -5.28 -13.34 -7.17
N CYS A 23 -6.09 -13.90 -6.25
CA CYS A 23 -7.41 -14.44 -6.56
C CYS A 23 -8.48 -13.39 -6.89
N LEU A 24 -8.17 -12.10 -6.73
CA LEU A 24 -9.04 -10.97 -7.11
C LEU A 24 -8.88 -10.58 -8.59
N SER A 25 -7.97 -11.22 -9.33
CA SER A 25 -7.72 -10.91 -10.73
C SER A 25 -8.93 -11.24 -11.61
N PRO A 26 -9.41 -10.29 -12.44
CA PRO A 26 -10.49 -10.56 -13.40
C PRO A 26 -10.02 -11.28 -14.67
N ILE A 27 -8.70 -11.46 -14.83
CA ILE A 27 -8.10 -12.07 -16.03
C ILE A 27 -8.71 -13.46 -16.25
N ASP A 28 -8.96 -13.77 -17.53
CA ASP A 28 -9.47 -15.07 -17.96
C ASP A 28 -10.76 -15.46 -17.21
N ASN A 29 -11.70 -14.50 -17.19
CA ASN A 29 -12.98 -14.62 -16.51
C ASN A 29 -12.86 -15.04 -15.03
N PHE A 30 -11.94 -14.40 -14.31
CA PHE A 30 -11.65 -14.68 -12.91
C PHE A 30 -11.18 -16.13 -12.67
N SER A 31 -10.40 -16.74 -13.56
CA SER A 31 -10.00 -18.15 -13.44
C SER A 31 -9.19 -18.47 -12.18
N THR A 32 -8.50 -17.47 -11.63
CA THR A 32 -7.72 -17.58 -10.38
C THR A 32 -8.53 -17.38 -9.10
N PHE A 33 -9.84 -17.11 -9.22
CA PHE A 33 -10.71 -16.89 -8.08
C PHE A 33 -10.78 -18.12 -7.18
N ASP A 34 -10.59 -17.88 -5.89
CA ASP A 34 -10.68 -18.88 -4.84
C ASP A 34 -11.27 -18.21 -3.60
N LYS A 35 -12.51 -18.60 -3.25
CA LYS A 35 -13.23 -18.04 -2.11
C LYS A 35 -12.40 -18.12 -0.82
N THR A 36 -11.72 -19.23 -0.59
CA THR A 36 -10.93 -19.44 0.64
C THR A 36 -9.81 -18.41 0.74
N LYS A 37 -9.14 -18.13 -0.38
CA LYS A 37 -8.08 -17.11 -0.45
C LYS A 37 -8.62 -15.68 -0.33
N VAL A 38 -9.80 -15.39 -0.87
CA VAL A 38 -10.46 -14.09 -0.65
C VAL A 38 -10.74 -13.88 0.85
N MET A 39 -11.25 -14.91 1.52
CA MET A 39 -11.53 -14.85 2.96
C MET A 39 -10.25 -14.77 3.79
N GLU A 40 -9.17 -15.44 3.37
CA GLU A 40 -7.85 -15.31 3.98
C GLU A 40 -7.30 -13.89 3.82
N PHE A 41 -7.43 -13.30 2.62
CA PHE A 41 -7.03 -11.92 2.35
C PHE A 41 -7.69 -10.92 3.32
N ALA A 42 -9.00 -11.08 3.57
CA ALA A 42 -9.74 -10.25 4.52
C ALA A 42 -9.20 -10.34 5.96
N LYS A 43 -8.72 -11.51 6.38
CA LYS A 43 -8.18 -11.73 7.74
C LYS A 43 -6.88 -10.99 8.02
N PHE A 44 -6.16 -10.55 6.97
CA PHE A 44 -4.99 -9.68 7.15
C PHE A 44 -5.35 -8.25 7.55
N TYR A 45 -6.62 -7.86 7.46
CA TYR A 45 -7.10 -6.53 7.78
C TYR A 45 -8.16 -6.55 8.91
N PRO A 46 -7.80 -7.00 10.13
CA PRO A 46 -8.74 -7.15 11.24
C PRO A 46 -9.36 -5.83 11.73
N HIS A 47 -8.77 -4.69 11.35
CA HIS A 47 -9.31 -3.35 11.64
C HIS A 47 -10.29 -2.85 10.57
N GLU A 48 -10.25 -3.41 9.36
CA GLU A 48 -11.12 -3.02 8.24
C GLU A 48 -12.38 -3.87 8.14
N PHE A 49 -12.39 -5.04 8.80
CA PHE A 49 -13.51 -5.97 8.83
C PHE A 49 -13.80 -6.43 10.26
N SER A 50 -14.99 -6.14 10.75
CA SER A 50 -15.51 -6.77 11.97
C SER A 50 -15.78 -8.26 11.74
N PRO A 51 -15.84 -9.09 12.81
CA PRO A 51 -16.16 -10.51 12.69
C PRO A 51 -17.49 -10.79 11.97
N ILE A 52 -18.48 -9.90 12.15
CA ILE A 52 -19.78 -9.96 11.48
C ILE A 52 -19.62 -9.65 9.98
N GLU A 53 -18.86 -8.62 9.62
CA GLU A 53 -18.58 -8.31 8.21
C GLU A 53 -17.81 -9.44 7.52
N VAL A 54 -16.91 -10.15 8.20
CA VAL A 54 -16.24 -11.33 7.63
C VAL A 54 -17.25 -12.43 7.30
N MET A 55 -18.25 -12.68 8.17
CA MET A 55 -19.32 -13.63 7.86
C MET A 55 -20.20 -13.16 6.69
N MET A 56 -20.51 -11.87 6.62
CA MET A 56 -21.30 -11.30 5.52
C MET A 56 -20.54 -11.32 4.19
N LEU A 57 -19.23 -11.07 4.24
CA LEU A 57 -18.34 -11.12 3.09
C LEU A 57 -18.33 -12.54 2.49
N ASP A 58 -18.31 -13.58 3.32
CA ASP A 58 -18.33 -14.98 2.87
C ASP A 58 -19.53 -15.28 1.96
N ALA A 59 -20.72 -14.81 2.33
CA ALA A 59 -21.93 -14.92 1.53
C ALA A 59 -21.93 -13.96 0.33
N GLN A 60 -21.40 -12.74 0.51
CA GLN A 60 -21.38 -11.73 -0.53
C GLN A 60 -20.47 -12.11 -1.71
N VAL A 61 -19.32 -12.73 -1.43
CA VAL A 61 -18.32 -13.15 -2.41
C VAL A 61 -18.87 -14.19 -3.39
N GLU A 62 -19.71 -15.12 -2.92
CA GLU A 62 -20.34 -16.14 -3.79
C GLU A 62 -21.31 -15.49 -4.79
N ASN A 63 -22.16 -14.59 -4.30
CA ASN A 63 -23.09 -13.88 -5.17
C ASN A 63 -22.36 -12.95 -6.15
N TYR A 64 -21.30 -12.29 -5.68
CA TYR A 64 -20.46 -11.43 -6.50
C TYR A 64 -19.87 -12.19 -7.69
N ILE A 65 -19.23 -13.35 -7.45
CA ILE A 65 -18.51 -14.04 -8.52
C ILE A 65 -19.45 -14.61 -9.59
N ILE A 66 -20.64 -15.08 -9.19
CA ILE A 66 -21.66 -15.57 -10.12
C ILE A 66 -22.14 -14.41 -11.00
N ASP A 67 -22.46 -13.28 -10.39
CA ASP A 67 -22.95 -12.08 -11.06
C ASP A 67 -21.92 -11.54 -12.08
N VAL A 68 -20.70 -11.24 -11.64
CA VAL A 68 -19.69 -10.66 -12.55
C VAL A 68 -19.24 -11.62 -13.66
N ARG A 69 -19.23 -12.94 -13.44
CA ARG A 69 -18.89 -13.91 -14.49
C ARG A 69 -20.00 -14.09 -15.52
N SER A 70 -21.24 -13.76 -15.18
CA SER A 70 -22.39 -13.86 -16.08
C SER A 70 -22.50 -12.66 -17.03
N GLU A 71 -21.81 -11.56 -16.73
CA GLU A 71 -21.89 -10.32 -17.49
C GLU A 71 -20.75 -10.18 -18.50
N VAL A 72 -21.12 -10.02 -19.78
CA VAL A 72 -20.16 -9.83 -20.90
C VAL A 72 -19.25 -8.63 -20.67
N GLU A 73 -19.73 -7.61 -19.96
CA GLU A 73 -18.94 -6.42 -19.64
C GLU A 73 -17.70 -6.68 -18.77
N PHE A 74 -17.69 -7.79 -18.02
CA PHE A 74 -16.57 -8.16 -17.14
C PHE A 74 -15.62 -9.19 -17.78
N ALA A 75 -15.99 -9.79 -18.91
CA ALA A 75 -15.26 -10.91 -19.53
C ALA A 75 -13.87 -10.54 -20.09
N SER A 76 -13.60 -9.25 -20.35
CA SER A 76 -12.38 -8.78 -21.05
C SER A 76 -11.55 -7.76 -20.26
N LEU A 77 -11.69 -7.73 -18.93
CA LEU A 77 -10.93 -6.84 -18.06
C LEU A 77 -9.45 -7.26 -17.97
N LYS A 78 -8.54 -6.29 -18.03
CA LYS A 78 -7.09 -6.57 -18.09
C LYS A 78 -6.42 -6.59 -16.71
N GLY A 79 -7.13 -6.11 -15.68
CA GLY A 79 -6.60 -6.10 -14.32
C GLY A 79 -7.54 -5.46 -13.31
N ILE A 80 -7.03 -5.34 -12.09
CA ILE A 80 -7.79 -4.92 -10.91
C ILE A 80 -8.31 -3.47 -11.01
N ASN A 81 -7.60 -2.60 -11.73
CA ASN A 81 -8.02 -1.21 -11.98
C ASN A 81 -9.27 -1.17 -12.87
N ASP A 82 -9.25 -1.89 -13.99
CA ASP A 82 -10.40 -2.00 -14.90
C ASP A 82 -11.62 -2.59 -14.17
N LEU A 83 -11.38 -3.59 -13.32
CA LEU A 83 -12.42 -4.19 -12.47
C LEU A 83 -13.04 -3.16 -11.53
N SER A 84 -12.22 -2.40 -10.80
CA SER A 84 -12.70 -1.36 -9.89
C SER A 84 -13.53 -0.31 -10.63
N GLU A 85 -13.04 0.19 -11.76
CA GLU A 85 -13.76 1.16 -12.59
C GLU A 85 -15.09 0.59 -13.09
N LYS A 86 -15.08 -0.66 -13.56
CA LYS A 86 -16.29 -1.32 -14.08
C LYS A 86 -17.34 -1.53 -12.98
N LEU A 87 -16.94 -1.96 -11.78
CA LEU A 87 -17.85 -2.11 -10.63
C LEU A 87 -18.48 -0.77 -10.19
N VAL A 88 -17.78 0.34 -10.39
CA VAL A 88 -18.34 1.67 -10.16
C VAL A 88 -19.38 2.01 -11.22
N LYS A 89 -19.03 1.85 -12.50
CA LYS A 89 -19.93 2.14 -13.64
C LYS A 89 -21.23 1.33 -13.59
N THR A 90 -21.15 0.04 -13.25
CA THR A 90 -22.32 -0.85 -13.15
C THR A 90 -23.02 -0.78 -11.79
N ARG A 91 -22.59 0.12 -10.90
CA ARG A 91 -23.10 0.27 -9.52
C ARG A 91 -22.96 -0.97 -8.63
N LYS A 92 -22.25 -2.01 -9.09
CA LYS A 92 -21.97 -3.22 -8.31
C LYS A 92 -21.15 -2.97 -7.05
N HIS A 93 -20.39 -1.87 -6.99
CA HIS A 93 -19.74 -1.43 -5.74
C HIS A 93 -20.71 -1.13 -4.58
N ILE A 94 -21.98 -0.80 -4.89
CA ILE A 94 -23.05 -0.58 -3.89
C ILE A 94 -23.72 -1.90 -3.51
N VAL A 95 -23.82 -2.83 -4.47
CA VAL A 95 -24.40 -4.17 -4.27
C VAL A 95 -23.46 -5.08 -3.48
N TYR A 96 -22.15 -4.97 -3.73
CA TYR A 96 -21.10 -5.78 -3.11
C TYR A 96 -20.07 -4.92 -2.34
N PRO A 97 -20.50 -4.15 -1.31
CA PRO A 97 -19.63 -3.19 -0.64
C PRO A 97 -18.42 -3.79 0.08
N LEU A 98 -18.51 -5.01 0.62
CA LEU A 98 -17.40 -5.66 1.31
C LEU A 98 -16.36 -6.19 0.33
N VAL A 99 -16.82 -6.76 -0.79
CA VAL A 99 -15.94 -7.16 -1.91
C VAL A 99 -15.21 -5.92 -2.47
N TYR A 100 -15.94 -4.82 -2.68
CA TYR A 100 -15.34 -3.59 -3.17
C TYR A 100 -14.34 -2.98 -2.17
N ARG A 101 -14.58 -3.12 -0.86
CA ARG A 101 -13.60 -2.74 0.17
C ARG A 101 -12.31 -3.58 0.06
N LEU A 102 -12.41 -4.90 -0.07
CA LEU A 102 -11.23 -5.75 -0.30
C LEU A 102 -10.46 -5.35 -1.55
N LEU A 103 -11.18 -5.04 -2.64
CA LEU A 103 -10.57 -4.61 -3.88
C LEU A 103 -9.74 -3.33 -3.70
N LYS A 104 -10.27 -2.35 -2.94
CA LYS A 104 -9.52 -1.13 -2.60
C LYS A 104 -8.25 -1.42 -1.80
N LEU A 105 -8.34 -2.31 -0.80
CA LEU A 105 -7.19 -2.70 0.00
C LEU A 105 -6.11 -3.37 -0.87
N ALA A 106 -6.51 -4.26 -1.77
CA ALA A 106 -5.62 -4.88 -2.75
C ALA A 106 -4.94 -3.85 -3.67
N MET A 107 -5.66 -2.78 -4.06
CA MET A 107 -5.08 -1.70 -4.89
C MET A 107 -4.12 -0.79 -4.13
N ILE A 108 -4.32 -0.61 -2.82
CA ILE A 108 -3.44 0.21 -1.96
C ILE A 108 -2.17 -0.57 -1.60
N LEU A 109 -2.24 -1.89 -1.53
CA LEU A 109 -1.14 -2.76 -1.09
C LEU A 109 0.17 -2.54 -1.88
N PRO A 110 0.20 -2.47 -3.23
CA PRO A 110 1.41 -2.16 -3.99
C PRO A 110 2.06 -0.81 -3.64
N VAL A 111 1.25 0.20 -3.28
CA VAL A 111 1.76 1.53 -2.89
C VAL A 111 2.39 1.45 -1.50
N ALA A 112 1.76 0.73 -0.57
CA ALA A 112 2.29 0.51 0.76
C ALA A 112 3.59 -0.31 0.73
N THR A 113 3.66 -1.39 -0.07
CA THR A 113 4.88 -2.21 -0.20
C THR A 113 6.03 -1.44 -0.85
N ALA A 114 5.77 -0.66 -1.91
CA ALA A 114 6.80 0.18 -2.52
C ALA A 114 7.34 1.25 -1.55
N THR A 115 6.47 1.82 -0.72
CA THR A 115 6.84 2.84 0.28
C THR A 115 7.69 2.24 1.40
N THR A 116 7.30 1.08 1.93
CA THR A 116 8.07 0.39 2.97
C THR A 116 9.41 -0.09 2.42
N GLU A 117 9.46 -0.71 1.24
CA GLU A 117 10.72 -1.12 0.62
C GLU A 117 11.68 0.04 0.36
N ARG A 118 11.15 1.20 -0.08
CA ARG A 118 11.95 2.42 -0.24
C ARG A 118 12.49 2.90 1.11
N ALA A 119 11.65 2.98 2.14
CA ALA A 119 12.08 3.38 3.48
C ALA A 119 13.13 2.42 4.05
N PHE A 120 12.94 1.11 3.92
CA PHE A 120 13.92 0.09 4.32
C PHE A 120 15.21 0.19 3.52
N SER A 121 15.15 0.48 2.22
CA SER A 121 16.34 0.67 1.38
C SER A 121 17.12 1.91 1.80
N THR A 122 16.44 3.02 2.06
CA THR A 122 17.06 4.23 2.62
C THR A 122 17.67 3.95 3.98
N MET A 123 16.95 3.28 4.88
CA MET A 123 17.47 2.88 6.19
C MET A 123 18.66 1.94 6.09
N LYS A 124 18.67 0.98 5.17
CA LYS A 124 19.79 0.06 4.96
C LYS A 124 21.01 0.77 4.37
N PHE A 125 20.79 1.69 3.42
CA PHE A 125 21.84 2.54 2.88
C PHE A 125 22.45 3.44 3.97
N VAL A 126 21.60 4.10 4.76
CA VAL A 126 22.00 4.95 5.88
C VAL A 126 22.69 4.11 6.96
N LYS A 127 22.14 2.96 7.35
CA LYS A 127 22.77 2.01 8.29
C LYS A 127 24.13 1.52 7.79
N ASN A 128 24.29 1.23 6.50
CA ASN A 128 25.59 0.84 5.94
C ASN A 128 26.57 2.03 5.91
N MET A 129 26.10 3.26 5.66
CA MET A 129 26.93 4.46 5.81
C MET A 129 27.32 4.72 7.27
N LEU A 130 26.40 4.53 8.21
CA LEU A 130 26.58 4.72 9.65
C LEU A 130 27.39 3.59 10.30
N HIS A 131 27.32 2.35 9.82
CA HIS A 131 28.17 1.29 10.35
C HIS A 131 29.66 1.55 10.04
N ASN A 132 29.94 2.30 8.96
CA ASN A 132 31.27 2.82 8.65
C ASN A 132 31.65 4.06 9.50
N ARG A 133 30.74 4.63 10.31
CA ARG A 133 30.95 5.76 11.24
C ARG A 133 29.97 5.69 12.46
N ILE A 134 30.42 5.05 13.55
CA ILE A 134 29.94 5.08 14.97
C ILE A 134 29.01 6.29 15.30
N ALA A 135 27.87 6.26 16.03
CA ALA A 135 27.08 5.29 16.82
C ALA A 135 25.60 5.77 17.00
N ASP A 136 24.78 4.96 17.70
CA ASP A 136 23.31 4.94 17.87
C ASP A 136 22.59 6.26 18.27
N GLU A 137 23.28 7.28 18.77
CA GLU A 137 22.67 8.55 19.19
C GLU A 137 22.06 9.33 18.00
N TRP A 138 22.66 9.17 16.81
CA TRP A 138 22.24 9.87 15.59
C TRP A 138 20.99 9.26 14.93
N MET A 139 20.60 8.05 15.34
CA MET A 139 19.48 7.35 14.73
C MET A 139 18.14 7.98 15.14
N ASN A 140 18.05 8.50 16.37
CA ASN A 140 16.91 9.30 16.83
C ASN A 140 16.86 10.67 16.15
N ASP A 141 17.99 11.39 16.10
CA ASP A 141 18.07 12.70 15.45
C ASP A 141 17.75 12.62 13.95
N TYR A 142 18.14 11.52 13.29
CA TYR A 142 17.82 11.30 11.88
C TYR A 142 16.36 10.91 11.65
N LEU A 143 15.76 10.09 12.52
CA LEU A 143 14.31 9.81 12.47
C LEU A 143 13.50 11.10 12.62
N VAL A 144 13.91 11.99 13.52
CA VAL A 144 13.35 13.35 13.65
C VAL A 144 13.54 14.13 12.35
N THR A 145 14.74 14.14 11.76
CA THR A 145 15.01 14.83 10.48
C THR A 145 14.17 14.27 9.32
N CYS A 146 13.92 12.95 9.29
CA CYS A 146 13.09 12.32 8.25
C CYS A 146 11.61 12.73 8.38
N ILE A 147 11.09 12.81 9.60
CA ILE A 147 9.73 13.31 9.87
C ILE A 147 9.66 14.81 9.55
N GLU A 148 10.68 15.57 9.94
CA GLU A 148 10.79 17.00 9.67
C GLU A 148 11.00 17.31 8.19
N LYS A 149 11.56 16.41 7.38
CA LYS A 149 11.74 16.62 5.95
C LYS A 149 10.41 16.75 5.21
N ASP A 150 9.41 15.98 5.61
CA ASP A 150 8.04 16.13 5.09
C ASP A 150 7.42 17.46 5.54
N VAL A 151 7.77 17.96 6.74
CA VAL A 151 7.39 19.30 7.20
C VAL A 151 8.12 20.40 6.41
N PHE A 152 9.42 20.24 6.15
CA PHE A 152 10.27 21.18 5.41
C PHE A 152 9.87 21.29 3.94
N ASN A 153 9.44 20.19 3.31
CA ASN A 153 8.93 20.22 1.94
C ASN A 153 7.63 21.04 1.80
N ASN A 154 6.93 21.30 2.90
CA ASN A 154 5.74 22.14 2.95
C ASN A 154 6.06 23.62 3.29
N ILE A 155 7.32 23.95 3.58
CA ILE A 155 7.76 25.32 3.84
C ILE A 155 8.24 25.95 2.53
N ASP A 156 7.69 27.12 2.20
CA ASP A 156 8.11 27.86 1.02
C ASP A 156 9.57 28.31 1.13
N ASN A 157 10.36 27.98 0.11
CA ASN A 157 11.76 28.39 0.01
C ASN A 157 11.92 29.91 0.07
N GLU A 158 10.92 30.68 -0.38
CA GLU A 158 10.95 32.14 -0.35
C GLU A 158 10.89 32.69 1.08
N LEU A 159 10.13 32.04 1.98
CA LEU A 159 10.10 32.36 3.41
C LEU A 159 11.44 32.04 4.09
N ILE A 160 12.10 30.96 3.68
CA ILE A 160 13.42 30.58 4.21
C ILE A 160 14.46 31.64 3.79
N ILE A 161 14.46 32.05 2.52
CA ILE A 161 15.39 33.06 1.99
C ILE A 161 15.17 34.42 2.67
N GLN A 162 13.93 34.87 2.85
CA GLN A 162 13.63 36.11 3.56
C GLN A 162 14.11 36.08 5.02
N ARG A 163 13.92 34.95 5.72
CA ARG A 163 14.36 34.80 7.11
C ARG A 163 15.89 34.82 7.22
N PHE A 164 16.61 34.19 6.30
CA PHE A 164 18.07 34.24 6.24
C PHE A 164 18.61 35.63 5.84
N HIS A 165 17.91 36.35 4.95
CA HIS A 165 18.25 37.72 4.61
C HIS A 165 18.12 38.65 5.83
N ASN A 166 17.06 38.46 6.64
CA ASN A 166 16.85 39.22 7.87
C ASN A 166 17.90 38.91 8.96
N MET A 167 18.40 37.67 9.02
CA MET A 167 19.49 37.29 9.94
C MET A 167 20.86 37.86 9.54
N LYS A 168 21.11 38.11 8.25
CA LYS A 168 22.37 38.73 7.78
C LYS A 168 22.48 40.24 8.03
N SER A 169 21.42 40.88 8.53
CA SER A 169 21.44 42.33 8.84
C SER A 169 22.24 42.69 10.10
N HIS A 170 22.89 41.73 10.76
CA HIS A 170 23.82 42.00 11.87
C HIS A 170 25.20 41.44 11.53
N ASN A 171 25.99 42.20 10.79
CA ASN A 171 27.44 42.10 10.86
C ASN A 171 28.06 43.50 10.87
N VAL A 172 28.69 43.80 12.01
CA VAL A 172 29.87 44.64 12.18
C VAL A 172 29.68 46.13 11.88
N GLN A 173 29.41 46.91 12.93
CA GLN A 173 29.87 48.30 12.99
C GLN A 173 31.32 48.31 13.51
N LEU A 174 32.18 48.99 12.75
CA LEU A 174 33.57 49.34 13.03
C LEU A 174 33.75 49.99 14.42
#